data_AF-A0AAW2TJB2-F1
#
_entry.id   AF-A0AAW2TJB2-F1
#
_cell.length_a   1.000
_cell.length_b   1.000
_cell.length_c   1.000
_cell.angle_alpha   90.00
_cell.angle_beta   90.00
_cell.angle_gamma   90.00
#
_symmetry.space_group_name_H-M   'P 1'
#
loop_
_entity.id
_entity.type
_entity.pdbx_description
1 polymer ?
#
loop_
_entity_poly.entity_id
_entity_poly.type
_entity_poly.pdbx_seq_one_letter_code
_entity_poly.pdbx_strand_id
1 'polypeptide(L)' 'VIDVAVSLAKVADVDRNLGNEDTAIAGFQEAIKLLESLTVSAEEAGLEQRRLSVLEFVNSQLGKK' A
#
# COMPACT_ATOMS: atom_id res chain seq x y z
N VAL A 1 -7.95 3.96 -7.37
CA VAL A 1 -7.04 2.84 -7.05
C VAL A 1 -6.09 3.17 -5.90
N ILE A 2 -5.37 4.30 -5.95
CA ILE A 2 -4.48 4.72 -4.86
C ILE A 2 -5.22 4.81 -3.51
N ASP A 3 -6.41 5.42 -3.45
CA ASP A 3 -7.17 5.53 -2.19
C ASP A 3 -7.65 4.17 -1.66
N VAL A 4 -7.85 3.18 -2.54
CA VAL A 4 -8.19 1.80 -2.15
C VAL A 4 -6.96 1.13 -1.51
N ALA A 5 -5.79 1.27 -2.12
CA ALA A 5 -4.54 0.76 -1.53
C ALA A 5 -4.24 1.40 -0.16
N VAL A 6 -4.49 2.70 -0.01
CA VAL A 6 -4.39 3.40 1.30
C VAL A 6 -5.38 2.81 2.31
N SER A 7 -6.61 2.51 1.89
CA SER A 7 -7.62 1.94 2.77
C SER A 7 -7.24 0.52 3.21
N LEU A 8 -6.73 -0.31 2.31
CA LEU A 8 -6.21 -1.64 2.63
C LEU A 8 -5.02 -1.58 3.60
N ALA A 9 -4.07 -0.68 3.37
CA ALA A 9 -2.95 -0.49 4.28
C ALA A 9 -3.39 -0.06 5.70
N LYS A 10 -4.45 0.75 5.82
CA LYS A 10 -5.03 1.11 7.12
C LYS A 10 -5.69 -0.09 7.82
N VAL A 11 -6.41 -0.93 7.08
CA VAL A 11 -7.00 -2.16 7.63
C VAL A 11 -5.90 -3.11 8.10
N ALA A 12 -4.86 -3.32 7.28
CA ALA A 12 -3.70 -4.12 7.64
C ALA A 12 -2.97 -3.59 8.90
N ASP A 13 -2.85 -2.26 9.04
CA ASP A 13 -2.29 -1.67 10.26
C ASP A 13 -3.14 -1.96 11.50
N VAL A 14 -4.47 -1.94 11.37
CA VAL A 14 -5.39 -2.36 12.45
C VAL A 14 -5.20 -3.84 12.79
N ASP A 15 -5.11 -4.73 11.79
CA ASP A 15 -4.86 -6.15 12.01
C ASP A 15 -3.52 -6.38 12.72
N ARG A 16 -2.47 -5.66 12.33
CA ARG A 16 -1.16 -5.69 13.01
C ARG A 16 -1.28 -5.27 14.48
N ASN A 17 -2.00 -4.18 14.74
CA ASN A 17 -2.22 -3.68 16.10
C ASN A 17 -3.03 -4.66 16.97
N LEU A 18 -3.80 -5.57 16.36
CA LEU A 18 -4.52 -6.65 17.03
C LEU A 18 -3.68 -7.94 17.17
N GLY A 19 -2.44 -7.96 16.68
CA GLY A 19 -1.57 -9.13 16.68
C GLY A 19 -1.84 -10.14 15.56
N ASN A 20 -2.70 -9.80 14.60
CA ASN A 20 -3.02 -10.63 13.44
C ASN A 20 -1.96 -10.44 12.33
N GLU A 21 -0.71 -10.75 12.64
CA GLU A 21 0.47 -10.44 11.80
C GLU A 21 0.32 -10.96 10.35
N ASP A 22 -0.09 -12.23 10.16
CA ASP A 22 -0.24 -12.83 8.84
C ASP A 22 -1.33 -12.11 8.00
N THR A 23 -2.41 -11.68 8.65
CA THR A 23 -3.50 -10.94 7.99
C THR A 23 -3.04 -9.54 7.58
N ALA A 24 -2.28 -8.88 8.46
CA ALA A 24 -1.67 -7.58 8.17
C ALA A 24 -0.70 -7.67 6.99
N ILE A 25 0.20 -8.67 6.98
CA ILE A 25 1.13 -8.91 5.87
C ILE A 25 0.37 -9.11 4.56
N ALA A 26 -0.68 -9.93 4.55
CA ALA A 26 -1.49 -10.16 3.38
C ALA A 26 -2.15 -8.85 2.87
N GLY A 27 -2.71 -8.04 3.77
CA GLY A 27 -3.33 -6.76 3.42
C GLY A 27 -2.34 -5.72 2.86
N PHE A 28 -1.13 -5.65 3.42
CA PHE A 28 -0.07 -4.79 2.88
C PHE A 28 0.40 -5.28 1.49
N GLN A 29 0.56 -6.58 1.29
CA GLN A 29 0.92 -7.15 0.00
C GLN A 29 -0.14 -6.90 -1.08
N GLU A 30 -1.43 -6.97 -0.72
CA GLU A 30 -2.53 -6.65 -1.63
C GLU A 30 -2.50 -5.16 -2.05
N ALA A 31 -2.27 -4.26 -1.09
CA ALA A 31 -2.14 -2.83 -1.37
C ALA A 31 -0.96 -2.54 -2.32
N ILE A 32 0.19 -3.20 -2.14
CA ILE A 32 1.36 -3.11 -3.03
C ILE A 32 1.01 -3.55 -4.44
N LYS A 33 0.38 -4.72 -4.59
CA LYS A 33 -0.01 -5.25 -5.90
C LYS A 33 -0.96 -4.32 -6.66
N LEU A 34 -1.89 -3.67 -5.95
CA LEU A 34 -2.78 -2.68 -6.56
C LEU A 34 -2.03 -1.42 -7.03
N LEU A 35 -1.02 -0.98 -6.28
CA LEU A 35 -0.20 0.18 -6.66
C LEU A 35 0.74 -0.13 -7.82
N GLU A 36 1.29 -1.35 -7.88
CA GLU A 36 2.18 -1.79 -8.97
C GLU A 36 1.42 -2.05 -10.27
N SER A 37 0.18 -2.54 -10.20
CA SER A 37 -0.65 -2.78 -11.38
C SER A 37 -1.27 -1.50 -11.97
N LEU A 38 -1.24 -0.39 -11.22
CA LEU A 38 -1.76 0.90 -11.69
C LEU A 38 -0.77 1.53 -12.69
N THR A 39 -1.17 1.59 -13.95
CA THR A 39 -0.48 2.39 -14.97
C THR A 39 -0.96 3.83 -14.90
N VAL A 40 -0.04 4.78 -14.77
CA VAL A 40 -0.33 6.22 -14.74
C VAL A 40 0.26 6.84 -16.01
N SER A 41 -0.52 7.68 -16.69
CA SER A 41 -0.07 8.37 -17.90
C SER A 41 1.02 9.40 -17.57
N ALA A 42 1.93 9.64 -18.52
CA ALA A 42 3.04 10.59 -18.34
C ALA A 42 2.55 12.03 -18.11
N GLU A 43 1.34 12.38 -18.56
CA GLU A 43 0.73 13.70 -18.29
C GLU A 43 0.29 13.87 -16.83
N GLU A 44 0.17 12.79 -16.06
CA GLU A 44 -0.32 12.77 -14.68
C GLU A 44 0.82 12.64 -13.67
N ALA A 45 1.90 13.40 -13.86
CA ALA A 45 3.10 13.33 -13.02
C ALA A 45 2.81 13.43 -11.51
N GLY A 46 1.84 14.26 -11.10
CA GLY A 46 1.44 14.37 -9.70
C GLY A 46 0.76 13.11 -9.15
N LEU A 47 -0.01 12.41 -9.99
CA LEU A 47 -0.65 11.15 -9.62
C LEU A 47 0.40 10.03 -9.49
N GLU A 48 1.37 10.01 -10.40
CA GLU A 48 2.47 9.05 -10.36
C GLU A 48 3.36 9.25 -9.12
N GLN A 49 3.70 10.51 -8.79
CA GLN A 49 4.42 10.82 -7.55
C GLN A 49 3.64 10.34 -6.32
N ARG A 50 2.33 10.59 -6.26
CA ARG A 50 1.49 10.11 -5.18
C ARG A 50 1.47 8.57 -5.09
N ARG A 51 1.37 7.89 -6.24
CA ARG A 51 1.41 6.42 -6.30
C ARG A 51 2.72 5.88 -5.73
N LEU A 52 3.85 6.45 -6.14
CA LEU A 52 5.19 6.07 -5.67
C LEU A 52 5.37 6.31 -4.16
N SER A 53 4.97 7.47 -3.65
CA SER A 53 5.07 7.76 -2.20
C SER A 53 4.24 6.79 -1.36
N VAL A 54 3.03 6.43 -1.81
CA VAL A 54 2.21 5.45 -1.11
C VAL A 54 2.83 4.05 -1.21
N LEU A 55 3.35 3.66 -2.38
CA LEU A 55 4.01 2.37 -2.57
C LEU A 55 5.23 2.20 -1.68
N GLU A 56 6.08 3.23 -1.57
CA GLU A 56 7.23 3.26 -0.67
C GLU A 56 6.79 3.13 0.80
N PHE A 57 5.78 3.90 1.20
CA PHE A 57 5.23 3.83 2.55
C PHE A 57 4.73 2.42 2.89
N VAL A 58 3.96 1.77 2.02
CA VAL A 58 3.43 0.43 2.28
C VAL A 58 4.54 -0.62 2.30
N ASN A 59 5.53 -0.54 1.41
CA ASN A 59 6.71 -1.42 1.44
C ASN A 59 7.47 -1.31 2.77
N SER A 60 7.59 -0.09 3.32
CA SER A 60 8.25 0.10 4.61
C SER A 60 7.53 -0.59 5.79
N GLN A 61 6.23 -0.91 5.65
CA GLN A 61 5.50 -1.65 6.68
C GLN A 61 5.88 -3.13 6.75
N LEU A 62 6.33 -3.72 5.64
CA LEU A 62 6.80 -5.11 5.56
C LEU A 62 8.28 -5.26 5.96
N GLY A 63 9.05 -4.16 5.89
CA GLY A 63 10.48 -4.13 6.24
C GLY A 63 10.79 -3.94 7.72
N LYS A 64 9.79 -3.71 8.58
CA LYS A 64 9.98 -3.63 10.03
C LYS A 64 9.93 -5.04 10.62
N LYS A 65 11.10 -5.66 10.80
CA LYS A 65 11.31 -6.76 11.75
C LYS A 65 11.86 -6.21 13.06
#